data_AF-A0A3B9PT31-F1
#
_entry.id   AF-A0A3B9PT31-F1
#
_cell.length_a   1.000
_cell.length_b   1.000
_cell.length_c   1.000
_cell.angle_alpha   90.00
_cell.angle_beta   90.00
_cell.angle_gamma   90.00
#
_symmetry.space_group_name_H-M   'P 1'
#
loop_
_entity.id
_entity.type
_entity.pdbx_description
1 polymer ?
#
loop_
_entity_poly.entity_id
_entity_poly.type
_entity_poly.pdbx_seq_one_letter_code
_entity_poly.pdbx_strand_id
1 'polypeptide(L)'
;VVRVQSAIPMDKLAEPYIQRRAIRHLERQRIVIFVSGTGNPYFSTDTTAALRASEISADIILKATKVDGIYDKDPHKFDDAQKFSELSYMECLEKRLSVMDSTAFSLCMDNRMPILVF
;
A
#
# COMPACT_ATOMS: atom_id res chain seq x y z
N VAL A 1 6.75 24.93 -8.19
CA VAL A 1 5.48 24.38 -8.74
C VAL A 1 5.85 23.38 -9.83
N VAL A 2 5.65 22.08 -9.60
CA VAL A 2 5.90 21.04 -10.62
C VAL A 2 4.57 20.73 -11.30
N ARG A 3 4.53 20.80 -12.63
CA ARG A 3 3.36 20.45 -13.43
C ARG A 3 3.67 19.19 -14.23
N VAL A 4 2.91 18.13 -13.97
CA VAL A 4 2.92 16.93 -14.82
C VAL A 4 1.97 17.19 -15.98
N GLN A 5 2.42 16.93 -17.20
CA GLN A 5 1.65 17.10 -18.43
C GLN A 5 1.62 15.75 -19.14
N SER A 6 0.43 15.34 -19.60
CA SER A 6 0.28 14.15 -20.44
C SER A 6 0.07 14.59 -21.89
N ALA A 7 0.69 13.87 -22.82
CA ALA A 7 0.44 14.06 -24.25
C ALA A 7 -0.94 13.50 -24.69
N ILE A 8 -1.55 12.64 -23.88
CA ILE A 8 -2.82 11.96 -24.18
C ILE A 8 -3.83 12.21 -23.04
N PRO A 9 -5.10 12.50 -23.34
CA PRO A 9 -6.18 12.49 -22.34
C PRO A 9 -6.27 11.13 -21.65
N MET A 10 -6.28 11.11 -20.32
CA MET A 10 -6.09 9.87 -19.55
C MET A 10 -7.30 8.94 -19.56
N ASP A 11 -8.48 9.49 -19.81
CA ASP A 11 -9.72 8.79 -20.12
C ASP A 11 -9.64 7.94 -21.40
N LYS A 12 -8.68 8.23 -22.31
CA LYS A 12 -8.41 7.39 -23.48
C LYS A 12 -7.50 6.19 -23.19
N LEU A 13 -6.78 6.19 -22.07
CA LEU A 13 -5.82 5.15 -21.71
C LEU A 13 -6.35 4.21 -20.62
N ALA A 14 -7.06 4.75 -19.62
CA ALA A 14 -7.63 3.99 -18.53
C ALA A 14 -8.97 4.59 -18.10
N GLU A 15 -9.88 3.74 -17.62
CA GLU A 15 -11.09 4.26 -17.00
C GLU A 15 -10.76 4.99 -15.68
N PRO A 16 -11.48 6.09 -15.35
CA PRO A 16 -11.33 6.73 -14.06
C PRO A 16 -11.75 5.77 -12.94
N TYR A 17 -11.04 5.83 -11.82
CA TYR A 17 -11.42 5.03 -10.65
C TYR A 17 -12.82 5.41 -10.15
N ILE A 18 -13.70 4.42 -10.10
CA ILE A 18 -15.01 4.51 -9.47
C ILE A 18 -15.14 3.28 -8.58
N GLN A 19 -15.20 3.47 -7.26
CA GLN A 19 -15.24 2.39 -6.26
C GLN A 19 -16.23 1.28 -6.63
N ARG A 20 -17.48 1.63 -6.94
CA ARG A 20 -18.53 0.66 -7.33
C ARG A 20 -18.18 -0.14 -8.59
N ARG A 21 -17.47 0.45 -9.55
CA ARG A 21 -17.01 -0.28 -10.74
C ARG A 21 -15.88 -1.23 -10.36
N ALA A 22 -14.88 -0.77 -9.60
CA ALA A 22 -13.78 -1.61 -9.15
C ALA A 22 -14.29 -2.86 -8.40
N ILE A 23 -15.21 -2.67 -7.45
CA ILE A 23 -15.87 -3.78 -6.73
C ILE A 23 -16.55 -4.74 -7.72
N ARG A 24 -17.35 -4.22 -8.67
CA ARG A 24 -18.01 -5.06 -9.69
C ARG A 24 -17.01 -5.82 -10.58
N HIS A 25 -15.84 -5.25 -10.87
CA HIS A 25 -14.79 -5.96 -11.60
C HIS A 25 -14.22 -7.12 -10.77
N LEU A 26 -13.98 -6.90 -9.48
CA LEU A 26 -13.49 -7.91 -8.55
C LEU A 26 -14.52 -9.04 -8.33
N GLU A 27 -15.81 -8.71 -8.17
CA GLU A 27 -16.91 -9.69 -8.08
C GLU A 27 -17.00 -10.61 -9.32
N ARG A 28 -16.53 -10.13 -10.48
CA ARG A 28 -16.44 -10.90 -11.72
C ARG A 28 -15.09 -11.58 -11.92
N GLN A 29 -14.29 -11.70 -10.86
CA GLN A 29 -12.96 -12.33 -10.84
C GLN A 29 -11.97 -11.69 -11.81
N ARG A 30 -12.09 -10.37 -12.05
CA ARG A 30 -11.15 -9.63 -12.89
C ARG A 30 -10.04 -9.04 -12.04
N ILE A 31 -8.83 -9.05 -12.57
CA ILE A 31 -7.71 -8.29 -12.01
C ILE A 31 -7.95 -6.80 -12.29
N VAL A 32 -7.87 -5.97 -11.25
CA VAL A 32 -8.00 -4.52 -11.33
C VAL A 32 -6.65 -3.90 -10.98
N ILE A 33 -6.12 -3.07 -11.88
CA ILE A 33 -4.85 -2.36 -11.68
C ILE A 33 -5.17 -0.89 -11.39
N PHE A 34 -4.87 -0.44 -10.18
CA PHE A 34 -5.00 0.97 -9.80
C PHE A 34 -3.74 1.73 -10.20
N VAL A 35 -3.92 2.81 -10.97
CA VAL A 35 -2.83 3.65 -11.47
C VAL A 35 -2.97 5.09 -10.99
N SER A 36 -1.90 5.88 -11.12
CA SER A 36 -1.84 7.31 -10.73
C SER A 36 -1.98 7.60 -9.23
N GLY A 37 -1.77 6.60 -8.36
CA GLY A 37 -1.78 6.81 -6.91
C GLY A 37 -3.13 7.27 -6.38
N THR A 38 -3.12 8.18 -5.40
CA THR A 38 -4.33 8.88 -4.92
C THR A 38 -4.79 9.99 -5.87
N GLY A 39 -4.01 10.29 -6.92
CA GLY A 39 -4.20 11.45 -7.79
C GLY A 39 -3.72 12.78 -7.18
N ASN A 40 -3.25 12.78 -5.92
CA ASN A 40 -2.81 13.97 -5.21
C ASN A 40 -1.28 13.95 -5.00
N PRO A 41 -0.60 15.12 -5.12
CA PRO A 41 0.80 15.22 -4.71
C PRO A 41 0.94 14.94 -3.20
N TYR A 42 2.17 14.64 -2.76
CA TYR A 42 2.55 14.37 -1.36
C TYR A 42 2.10 13.03 -0.77
N PHE A 43 1.38 12.20 -1.54
CA PHE A 43 1.01 10.86 -1.11
C PHE A 43 1.91 9.80 -1.74
N SER A 44 2.26 8.78 -0.95
CA SER A 44 3.03 7.65 -1.45
C SER A 44 2.11 6.63 -2.15
N THR A 45 2.72 5.66 -2.83
CA THR A 45 2.03 4.47 -3.32
C THR A 45 1.51 3.59 -2.18
N ASP A 46 2.19 3.56 -1.03
CA ASP A 46 1.74 2.84 0.16
C ASP A 46 0.43 3.43 0.70
N THR A 47 0.29 4.76 0.72
CA THR A 47 -0.96 5.41 1.11
C THR A 47 -2.08 5.11 0.13
N THR A 48 -1.75 5.01 -1.17
CA THR A 48 -2.71 4.61 -2.19
C THR A 48 -3.18 3.17 -1.96
N ALA A 49 -2.26 2.24 -1.67
CA ALA A 49 -2.60 0.85 -1.40
C ALA A 49 -3.53 0.73 -0.18
N ALA A 50 -3.21 1.41 0.91
CA ALA A 50 -4.04 1.48 2.11
C ALA A 50 -5.45 2.03 1.82
N LEU A 51 -5.53 3.13 1.05
CA LEU A 51 -6.80 3.73 0.66
C LEU A 51 -7.64 2.80 -0.22
N ARG A 52 -7.06 2.26 -1.29
CA ARG A 52 -7.80 1.39 -2.23
C ARG A 52 -8.22 0.09 -1.57
N ALA A 53 -7.38 -0.50 -0.72
CA ALA A 53 -7.72 -1.69 0.05
C ALA A 53 -8.93 -1.44 0.96
N SER A 54 -8.97 -0.31 1.67
CA SER A 54 -10.12 0.06 2.51
C SER A 54 -11.39 0.28 1.66
N GLU A 55 -11.29 1.02 0.55
CA GLU A 55 -12.43 1.31 -0.31
C GLU A 55 -13.02 0.07 -0.99
N ILE A 56 -12.21 -0.90 -1.39
CA ILE A 56 -12.70 -2.16 -1.99
C ILE A 56 -12.98 -3.24 -0.94
N SER A 57 -12.78 -2.94 0.34
CA SER A 57 -12.90 -3.89 1.46
C SER A 57 -12.06 -5.15 1.25
N ALA A 58 -10.79 -4.96 0.88
CA ALA A 58 -9.84 -6.06 0.75
C ALA A 58 -9.59 -6.74 2.09
N ASP A 59 -9.35 -8.06 2.06
CA ASP A 59 -9.07 -8.83 3.28
C ASP A 59 -7.65 -8.59 3.82
N ILE A 60 -6.69 -8.33 2.93
CA ILE A 60 -5.27 -8.14 3.28
C ILE A 60 -4.53 -7.31 2.22
N ILE A 61 -3.55 -6.54 2.65
CA ILE A 61 -2.57 -5.89 1.79
C ILE A 61 -1.31 -6.76 1.71
N LEU A 62 -0.94 -7.14 0.49
CA LEU A 62 0.31 -7.83 0.19
C LEU A 62 1.36 -6.81 -0.26
N LYS A 63 2.34 -6.50 0.59
CA LYS A 63 3.40 -5.52 0.31
C LYS A 63 4.71 -6.22 -0.04
N ALA A 64 4.99 -6.29 -1.34
CA ALA A 64 6.28 -6.79 -1.83
C ALA A 64 7.40 -5.77 -1.55
N THR A 65 8.50 -6.22 -0.95
CA THR A 65 9.70 -5.42 -0.69
C THR A 65 10.96 -6.11 -1.19
N LYS A 66 12.13 -5.46 -1.02
CA LYS A 66 13.42 -6.06 -1.40
C LYS A 66 13.93 -7.08 -0.38
N VAL A 67 13.37 -7.03 0.83
CA VAL A 67 13.61 -7.98 1.91
C VAL A 67 12.33 -8.79 2.09
N ASP A 68 12.45 -10.02 2.54
CA ASP A 68 11.35 -10.97 2.59
C ASP A 68 10.44 -10.80 3.82
N GLY A 69 10.45 -9.63 4.47
CA GLY A 69 9.64 -9.32 5.65
C GLY A 69 10.18 -8.14 6.45
N ILE A 70 9.69 -8.01 7.69
CA ILE A 70 10.12 -6.97 8.62
C ILE A 70 11.18 -7.54 9.55
N TYR A 71 12.29 -6.82 9.68
CA TYR A 71 13.42 -7.18 10.53
C TYR A 71 13.65 -6.11 11.62
N ASP A 72 14.33 -6.48 12.70
CA ASP A 72 14.74 -5.55 13.75
C ASP A 72 15.76 -4.52 13.26
N LYS A 73 16.57 -4.88 12.26
CA LYS A 73 17.56 -4.06 11.55
C LYS A 73 17.74 -4.52 10.11
N ASP A 74 18.45 -3.72 9.32
CA ASP A 74 18.67 -3.97 7.89
C ASP A 74 19.47 -5.27 7.65
N PRO A 75 18.85 -6.34 7.10
CA PRO A 75 19.51 -7.64 6.93
C PRO A 75 20.61 -7.61 5.87
N HIS A 76 20.70 -6.56 5.05
CA HIS A 76 21.82 -6.38 4.11
C HIS A 76 23.06 -5.76 4.77
N LYS A 77 22.92 -5.19 5.98
CA LYS A 77 24.02 -4.55 6.71
C LYS A 77 24.45 -5.32 7.95
N PHE A 78 23.55 -6.12 8.51
CA PHE A 78 23.75 -6.83 9.77
C PHE A 78 23.38 -8.30 9.60
N ASP A 79 24.37 -9.17 9.71
CA ASP A 79 24.18 -10.63 9.58
C ASP A 79 23.35 -11.23 10.71
N ASP A 80 23.25 -10.53 11.85
CA ASP A 80 22.48 -10.92 13.02
C ASP A 80 21.07 -10.30 13.04
N ALA A 81 20.57 -9.80 11.90
CA ALA A 81 19.21 -9.30 11.76
C ALA A 81 18.18 -10.42 11.97
N GLN A 82 17.18 -10.14 12.81
CA GLN A 82 16.13 -11.09 13.16
C GLN A 82 14.81 -10.69 12.51
N LYS A 83 14.23 -11.63 11.77
CA LYS A 83 12.93 -11.48 11.12
C LYS A 83 11.82 -11.63 12.16
N PHE A 84 10.84 -10.74 12.13
CA PHE A 84 9.61 -10.90 12.91
C PHE A 84 8.61 -11.78 12.15
N SER A 85 7.98 -12.73 12.85
CA SER A 85 6.94 -13.59 12.26
C SER A 85 5.56 -12.91 12.24
N GLU A 86 5.25 -12.16 13.29
CA GLU A 86 3.99 -11.44 13.48
C GLU A 86 4.27 -10.20 14.32
N LEU A 87 3.60 -9.10 13.98
CA LEU A 87 3.71 -7.83 14.69
C LEU A 87 2.35 -7.15 14.72
N SER A 88 2.00 -6.60 15.87
CA SER A 88 0.89 -5.64 15.98
C SER A 88 1.31 -4.25 15.51
N TYR A 89 0.32 -3.42 15.18
CA TYR A 89 0.55 -2.01 14.84
C TYR A 89 1.29 -1.23 15.93
N MET A 90 0.95 -1.50 17.20
CA MET A 90 1.56 -0.83 18.34
C MET A 90 3.03 -1.22 18.51
N GLU A 91 3.36 -2.51 18.37
CA GLU A 91 4.76 -2.97 18.44
C GLU A 91 5.62 -2.35 17.33
N CYS A 92 5.07 -2.21 16.13
CA CYS A 92 5.75 -1.54 15.02
C CYS A 92 6.07 -0.07 15.35
N LEU A 93 5.13 0.65 15.99
CA LEU A 93 5.32 2.04 16.42
C LEU A 93 6.35 2.15 17.55
N GLU A 94 6.24 1.29 18.57
CA GLU A 94 7.15 1.28 19.72
C GLU A 94 8.59 0.98 19.31
N LYS A 95 8.78 -0.01 18.41
CA LYS A 95 10.08 -0.40 17.86
C LYS A 95 10.55 0.50 16.72
N ARG A 96 9.73 1.49 16.29
CA ARG A 96 9.99 2.41 15.17
C ARG A 96 10.36 1.67 13.87
N LEU A 97 9.67 0.56 13.59
CA LEU A 97 9.89 -0.24 12.40
C LEU A 97 9.34 0.47 11.17
N SER A 98 10.15 0.54 10.12
CA SER A 98 9.77 1.22 8.86
C SER A 98 9.02 0.28 7.93
N VAL A 99 7.71 0.10 8.16
CA VAL A 99 6.86 -0.78 7.33
C VAL A 99 6.30 -0.05 6.11
N MET A 100 5.74 1.14 6.33
CA MET A 100 5.15 2.05 5.34
C MET A 100 5.39 3.50 5.79
N ASP A 101 5.06 4.49 4.96
CA ASP A 101 4.97 5.87 5.45
C ASP A 101 3.89 6.01 6.54
N SER A 102 4.02 7.01 7.40
CA SER A 102 3.15 7.19 8.57
C SER A 102 1.68 7.36 8.20
N THR A 103 1.37 7.95 7.03
CA THR A 103 -0.02 8.18 6.61
C THR A 103 -0.68 6.87 6.20
N ALA A 104 0.02 6.05 5.41
CA ALA A 104 -0.44 4.72 5.04
C ALA A 104 -0.61 3.82 6.27
N PHE A 105 0.37 3.87 7.18
CA PHE A 105 0.37 3.05 8.38
C PHE A 105 -0.81 3.37 9.30
N SER A 106 -1.06 4.65 9.59
CA SER A 106 -2.23 5.06 10.38
C SER A 106 -3.54 4.67 9.71
N LEU A 107 -3.66 4.84 8.39
CA LEU A 107 -4.87 4.47 7.67
C LEU A 107 -5.16 2.96 7.76
N CYS A 108 -4.13 2.11 7.66
CA CYS A 108 -4.29 0.67 7.85
C CYS A 108 -4.65 0.33 9.30
N MET A 109 -4.02 0.98 10.28
CA MET A 109 -4.29 0.77 11.70
C MET A 109 -5.74 1.10 12.07
N ASP A 110 -6.24 2.27 11.64
CA ASP A 110 -7.59 2.75 11.93
C ASP A 110 -8.66 1.84 11.32
N ASN A 111 -8.39 1.29 10.12
CA ASN A 111 -9.28 0.36 9.43
C ASN A 111 -9.04 -1.11 9.80
N ARG A 112 -8.09 -1.41 10.71
CA ARG A 112 -7.69 -2.77 11.09
C ARG A 112 -7.33 -3.66 9.88
N MET A 113 -6.70 -3.09 8.87
CA MET A 113 -6.41 -3.73 7.58
C MET A 113 -5.14 -4.58 7.66
N PRO A 114 -5.19 -5.93 7.64
CA PRO A 114 -3.99 -6.76 7.76
C PRO A 114 -2.96 -6.47 6.65
N ILE A 115 -1.67 -6.56 7.00
CA ILE A 115 -0.56 -6.35 6.06
C ILE A 115 0.38 -7.55 6.13
N LEU A 116 0.67 -8.16 4.99
CA LEU A 116 1.74 -9.15 4.82
C LEU A 116 2.87 -8.52 4.01
N VAL A 117 4.06 -8.48 4.60
CA VAL A 117 5.29 -8.02 3.93
C VAL A 117 6.10 -9.24 3.49
N PHE A 118 6.53 -9.27 2.23
CA PHE A 118 7.29 -10.37 1.63
C PHE A 118 8.27 -9.89 0.55
#